data_AF-A0A7W4GVT9-F1
#
_entry.id   AF-A0A7W4GVT9-F1
#
_cell.length_a   1.000
_cell.length_b   1.000
_cell.length_c   1.000
_cell.angle_alpha   90.00
_cell.angle_beta   90.00
_cell.angle_gamma   90.00
#
_symmetry.space_group_name_H-M   'P 1'
#
loop_
_entity.id
_entity.type
_entity.pdbx_description
1 polymer ?
#
loop_
_entity_poly.entity_id
_entity_poly.type
_entity_poly.pdbx_seq_one_letter_code
_entity_poly.pdbx_strand_id
1 'polypeptide(L)'
;MIKRVFVDVAAGLGLAIAGQFVLLAASFTGPMLGIPMPYEMAPEDGSTPPALLDQINAMYLLASVGMLILSFLLGWLLKTDGVADGLKRGAVWVAVVGLSQFLLGLQPGVVQVFVLLGAWVYLLCILLGPALAGLIGTRRPAPVEDGRDSS
;
A
#
# COMPACT_ATOMS: atom_id res chain seq x y z
N MET A 1 11.11 -20.53 -8.46
CA MET A 1 10.22 -20.01 -7.38
C MET A 1 10.93 -19.02 -6.48
N ILE A 2 12.07 -19.36 -5.86
CA ILE A 2 12.80 -18.49 -4.90
C ILE A 2 13.06 -17.07 -5.43
N LYS A 3 13.49 -16.92 -6.69
CA LYS A 3 13.74 -15.61 -7.31
C LYS A 3 12.50 -14.71 -7.35
N ARG A 4 11.31 -15.27 -7.58
CA ARG A 4 10.05 -14.49 -7.63
C ARG A 4 9.65 -14.01 -6.24
N VAL A 5 9.68 -14.91 -5.25
CA VAL A 5 9.39 -14.56 -3.85
C VAL A 5 10.32 -13.46 -3.34
N PHE A 6 11.61 -13.54 -3.66
CA PHE A 6 12.58 -12.49 -3.28
C PHE A 6 12.23 -11.12 -3.87
N VAL A 7 11.83 -11.07 -5.15
CA VAL A 7 11.38 -9.83 -5.80
C VAL A 7 10.11 -9.29 -5.13
N ASP A 8 9.15 -10.16 -4.80
CA ASP A 8 7.91 -9.73 -4.14
C ASP A 8 8.17 -9.21 -2.72
N VAL A 9 9.10 -9.83 -1.98
CA VAL A 9 9.53 -9.34 -0.66
C VAL A 9 10.24 -7.99 -0.77
N ALA A 10 11.15 -7.83 -1.72
CA ALA A 10 11.84 -6.56 -1.96
C ALA A 10 10.86 -5.45 -2.37
N ALA A 11 9.89 -5.77 -3.22
CA ALA A 11 8.78 -4.88 -3.57
C ALA A 11 7.95 -4.50 -2.35
N GLY A 12 7.59 -5.47 -1.49
CA GLY A 12 6.89 -5.22 -0.24
C GLY A 12 7.66 -4.29 0.71
N LEU A 13 8.98 -4.48 0.82
CA LEU A 13 9.84 -3.61 1.62
C LEU A 13 9.91 -2.19 1.04
N GLY A 14 10.04 -2.08 -0.28
CA GLY A 14 9.98 -0.80 -0.99
C GLY A 14 8.64 -0.08 -0.76
N LEU A 15 7.52 -0.80 -0.78
CA LEU A 15 6.19 -0.27 -0.45
C LEU A 15 6.09 0.14 1.02
N ALA A 16 6.73 -0.56 1.95
CA ALA A 16 6.74 -0.18 3.36
C ALA A 16 7.43 1.16 3.57
N ILE A 17 8.58 1.37 2.90
CA ILE A 17 9.32 2.64 2.91
C ILE A 17 8.51 3.74 2.23
N ALA A 18 8.01 3.49 1.01
CA ALA A 18 7.17 4.44 0.29
C ALA A 18 5.93 4.84 1.10
N GLY A 19 5.33 3.88 1.80
CA GLY A 19 4.20 4.09 2.70
C GLY A 19 4.44 5.14 3.77
N GLN A 20 5.66 5.21 4.34
CA GLN A 20 6.02 6.24 5.31
C GLN A 20 5.99 7.64 4.68
N PHE A 21 6.50 7.78 3.45
CA PHE A 21 6.46 9.04 2.73
C PHE A 21 5.04 9.42 2.31
N VAL A 22 4.20 8.45 1.96
CA VAL A 22 2.79 8.70 1.62
C VAL A 22 2.01 9.13 2.87
N LEU A 23 2.24 8.51 4.02
CA LEU A 23 1.65 8.94 5.30
C LEU A 23 2.11 10.34 5.69
N LEU A 24 3.39 10.66 5.47
CA LEU A 24 3.92 12.01 5.66
C LEU A 24 3.24 13.01 4.70
N ALA A 25 3.07 12.66 3.42
CA ALA A 25 2.32 13.51 2.49
C ALA A 25 0.84 13.67 2.90
N ALA A 26 0.23 12.64 3.49
CA ALA A 26 -1.13 12.67 3.99
C ALA A 26 -1.31 13.67 5.16
N SER A 27 -0.31 13.82 6.04
CA SER A 27 -0.38 14.82 7.12
C SER A 27 -0.41 16.26 6.59
N PHE A 28 0.30 16.55 5.50
CA PHE A 28 0.30 17.88 4.89
C PHE A 28 -0.93 18.15 4.02
N THR A 29 -1.45 17.12 3.35
CA THR A 29 -2.59 17.25 2.42
C THR A 29 -3.93 17.22 3.13
N GLY A 30 -4.05 16.57 4.28
CA GLY A 30 -5.28 16.52 5.07
C GLY A 30 -5.88 17.89 5.39
N PRO A 31 -5.11 18.84 5.96
CA PRO A 31 -5.59 20.20 6.22
C PRO A 31 -6.03 20.95 4.96
N MET A 32 -5.34 20.74 3.83
CA MET A 32 -5.70 21.34 2.54
C MET A 32 -7.06 20.86 2.02
N LEU A 33 -7.47 19.65 2.41
CA LEU A 33 -8.76 19.06 2.09
C LEU A 33 -9.85 19.39 3.13
N GLY A 34 -9.55 20.25 4.10
CA GLY A 34 -10.48 20.65 5.17
C GLY A 34 -10.65 19.60 6.28
N ILE A 35 -9.77 18.60 6.35
CA ILE A 35 -9.79 17.58 7.40
C ILE A 35 -9.08 18.15 8.63
N PRO A 36 -9.73 18.18 9.81
CA PRO A 36 -9.10 18.70 11.03
C PRO A 36 -7.96 17.78 11.47
N MET A 37 -6.75 18.34 11.55
CA MET A 37 -5.55 17.67 12.04
C MET A 37 -5.00 18.45 13.26
N PRO A 38 -5.63 18.32 14.44
CA PRO A 38 -5.36 19.19 15.60
C PRO A 38 -3.99 18.96 16.27
N TYR A 39 -3.33 17.82 16.00
CA TYR A 39 -2.02 17.49 16.55
C TYR A 39 -0.94 17.66 15.49
N GLU A 40 0.00 18.59 15.73
CA GLU A 40 1.23 18.71 14.95
C GLU A 40 2.25 17.62 15.34
N MET A 41 2.26 17.21 16.61
CA MET A 41 3.11 16.16 17.16
C MET A 41 2.34 15.31 18.19
N ALA A 42 2.82 14.10 18.42
CA ALA A 42 2.27 13.23 19.47
C ALA A 42 2.52 13.86 20.87
N PRO A 43 1.57 13.73 21.81
CA PRO A 43 1.75 14.20 23.19
C PRO A 43 3.02 13.63 23.85
N GLU A 44 3.78 14.47 24.53
CA GLU A 44 5.03 14.07 25.23
C GLU A 44 4.78 13.12 26.42
N ASP A 45 3.56 13.14 26.96
CA ASP A 45 3.12 12.27 28.05
C ASP A 45 2.80 10.82 27.59
N GLY A 46 2.90 10.56 26.28
CA GLY A 46 2.58 9.26 25.69
C GLY A 46 1.09 8.94 25.66
N SER A 47 0.22 9.92 25.94
CA SER A 47 -1.22 9.74 25.82
C SER A 47 -1.66 9.61 24.36
N THR A 48 -2.67 8.78 24.12
CA THR A 48 -3.32 8.62 22.82
C THR A 48 -4.78 9.09 22.90
N PRO A 49 -5.00 10.42 22.89
CA PRO A 49 -6.36 10.96 22.94
C PRO A 49 -7.16 10.55 21.70
N PRO A 50 -8.50 10.42 21.79
CA PRO A 50 -9.34 9.98 20.66
C PRO A 50 -9.15 10.82 19.39
N ALA A 51 -9.01 12.14 19.53
CA ALA A 51 -8.78 13.04 18.39
C ALA A 51 -7.45 12.76 17.65
N LEU A 52 -6.42 12.27 18.34
CA LEU A 52 -5.17 11.84 17.70
C LEU A 52 -5.40 10.53 16.92
N LEU A 53 -6.19 9.61 17.46
CA LEU A 53 -6.55 8.36 16.76
C LEU A 53 -7.36 8.65 15.50
N ASP A 54 -8.33 9.56 15.58
CA ASP A 54 -9.12 10.00 14.42
C ASP A 54 -8.24 10.66 13.35
N GLN A 55 -7.28 11.48 13.78
CA GLN A 55 -6.30 12.11 12.89
C GLN A 55 -5.44 11.07 12.15
N ILE A 56 -4.85 10.13 12.89
CA ILE A 56 -4.03 9.05 12.31
C ILE A 56 -4.89 8.19 11.37
N ASN A 57 -6.13 7.87 11.78
CA ASN A 57 -7.06 7.12 10.95
C ASN A 57 -7.35 7.84 9.62
N ALA A 58 -7.57 9.16 9.64
CA ALA A 58 -7.74 9.96 8.44
C ALA A 58 -6.48 9.99 7.56
N MET A 59 -5.29 10.11 8.15
CA MET A 59 -4.02 10.03 7.42
C MET A 59 -3.86 8.69 6.69
N TYR A 60 -4.20 7.57 7.35
CA TYR A 60 -4.16 6.26 6.72
C TYR A 60 -5.19 6.12 5.58
N LEU A 61 -6.38 6.71 5.70
CA LEU A 61 -7.38 6.73 4.64
C LEU A 61 -6.94 7.55 3.43
N LEU A 62 -6.30 8.70 3.64
CA LEU A 62 -5.71 9.47 2.54
C LEU A 62 -4.55 8.70 1.88
N ALA A 63 -3.69 8.11 2.71
CA ALA A 63 -2.55 7.34 2.24
C ALA A 63 -2.96 6.07 1.49
N SER A 64 -4.11 5.47 1.80
CA SER A 64 -4.59 4.27 1.11
C SER A 64 -4.79 4.50 -0.38
N VAL A 65 -5.24 5.69 -0.79
CA VAL A 65 -5.38 6.08 -2.20
C VAL A 65 -4.02 6.11 -2.89
N GLY A 66 -3.03 6.76 -2.27
CA GLY A 66 -1.66 6.79 -2.77
C GLY A 66 -1.06 5.38 -2.89
N MET A 67 -1.27 4.54 -1.88
CA MET A 67 -0.78 3.17 -1.89
C MET A 67 -1.48 2.26 -2.87
N LEU A 68 -2.78 2.46 -3.13
CA LEU A 68 -3.48 1.75 -4.19
C LEU A 68 -2.84 2.05 -5.55
N ILE A 69 -2.53 3.32 -5.81
CA ILE A 69 -1.87 3.74 -7.05
C ILE A 69 -0.47 3.14 -7.14
N LEU A 70 0.33 3.23 -6.08
CA LEU A 70 1.69 2.70 -6.08
C LEU A 70 1.73 1.18 -6.25
N SER A 71 0.89 0.44 -5.51
CA SER A 71 0.81 -1.01 -5.60
C SER A 71 0.27 -1.45 -6.96
N PHE A 72 -0.68 -0.71 -7.54
CA PHE A 72 -1.13 -0.91 -8.92
C PHE A 72 -0.01 -0.71 -9.93
N LEU A 73 0.69 0.43 -9.89
CA LEU A 73 1.78 0.75 -10.81
C LEU A 73 2.90 -0.27 -10.71
N LEU A 74 3.24 -0.71 -9.50
CA LEU A 74 4.24 -1.75 -9.28
C LEU A 74 3.79 -3.11 -9.82
N GLY A 75 2.53 -3.49 -9.57
CA GLY A 75 1.94 -4.71 -10.13
C GLY A 75 1.89 -4.70 -11.65
N TRP A 76 1.68 -3.51 -12.24
CA TRP A 76 1.71 -3.31 -13.69
C TRP A 76 3.13 -3.40 -14.26
N LEU A 77 4.11 -2.76 -13.61
CA LEU A 77 5.52 -2.79 -13.98
C LEU A 77 6.08 -4.23 -13.94
N LEU A 78 5.68 -5.00 -12.93
CA LEU A 78 6.07 -6.40 -12.76
C LEU A 78 5.31 -7.36 -13.68
N LYS A 79 4.44 -6.85 -14.55
CA LYS A 79 3.63 -7.62 -15.51
C LYS A 79 2.88 -8.76 -14.82
N THR A 80 2.07 -8.41 -13.84
CA THR A 80 1.23 -9.38 -13.12
C THR A 80 0.27 -10.09 -14.08
N ASP A 81 0.32 -11.42 -14.10
CA ASP A 81 -0.46 -12.25 -15.03
C ASP A 81 -1.82 -12.61 -14.41
N GLY A 82 -2.77 -11.68 -14.50
CA GLY A 82 -4.15 -11.88 -14.06
C GLY A 82 -4.40 -11.63 -12.57
N VAL A 83 -5.69 -11.66 -12.19
CA VAL A 83 -6.17 -11.29 -10.85
C VAL A 83 -5.61 -12.21 -9.76
N ALA A 84 -5.56 -13.53 -10.02
CA ALA A 84 -5.08 -14.50 -9.05
C ALA A 84 -3.57 -14.35 -8.74
N ASP A 85 -2.74 -14.06 -9.75
CA ASP A 85 -1.32 -13.75 -9.52
C ASP A 85 -1.17 -12.43 -8.74
N GLY A 86 -1.99 -11.43 -9.09
CA GLY A 86 -2.00 -10.15 -8.39
C GLY A 86 -2.35 -10.25 -6.92
N LEU A 87 -3.37 -11.04 -6.57
CA LEU A 87 -3.73 -11.28 -5.17
C LEU A 87 -2.62 -12.01 -4.41
N LYS A 88 -1.91 -12.97 -5.03
CA LYS A 88 -0.78 -13.66 -4.39
C LYS A 88 0.36 -12.68 -4.09
N ARG A 89 0.72 -11.83 -5.06
CA ARG A 89 1.76 -10.80 -4.88
C ARG A 89 1.34 -9.77 -3.83
N GLY A 90 0.11 -9.28 -3.93
CA GLY A 90 -0.47 -8.34 -2.97
C GLY A 90 -0.47 -8.91 -1.55
N ALA A 91 -0.76 -10.20 -1.36
CA ALA A 91 -0.71 -10.84 -0.05
C ALA A 91 0.71 -10.85 0.53
N VAL A 92 1.74 -11.11 -0.28
CA VAL A 92 3.15 -11.01 0.16
C VAL A 92 3.48 -9.57 0.54
N TRP A 93 3.07 -8.59 -0.26
CA TRP A 93 3.34 -7.17 0.05
C TRP A 93 2.65 -6.72 1.31
N VAL A 94 1.37 -7.08 1.51
CA VAL A 94 0.63 -6.82 2.74
C VAL A 94 1.29 -7.48 3.94
N ALA A 95 1.77 -8.72 3.81
CA ALA A 95 2.48 -9.40 4.89
C ALA A 95 3.77 -8.64 5.27
N VAL A 96 4.56 -8.20 4.29
CA VAL A 96 5.80 -7.44 4.54
C VAL A 96 5.51 -6.05 5.14
N VAL A 97 4.58 -5.31 4.55
CA VAL A 97 4.21 -3.96 5.01
C VAL A 97 3.55 -4.03 6.39
N GLY A 98 2.62 -4.96 6.58
CA GLY A 98 1.95 -5.19 7.86
C GLY A 98 2.93 -5.61 8.95
N LEU A 99 3.84 -6.54 8.66
CA LEU A 99 4.90 -6.92 9.61
C LEU A 99 5.80 -5.73 9.95
N SER A 100 6.16 -4.91 8.96
CA SER A 100 6.97 -3.69 9.19
C SER A 100 6.24 -2.71 10.12
N GLN A 101 4.96 -2.44 9.86
CA GLN A 101 4.15 -1.56 10.73
C GLN A 101 3.93 -2.16 12.12
N PHE A 102 3.76 -3.47 12.22
CA PHE A 102 3.64 -4.17 13.51
C PHE A 102 4.91 -3.99 14.34
N LEU A 103 6.08 -4.26 13.76
CA LEU A 103 7.36 -4.12 14.45
C LEU A 103 7.64 -2.69 14.89
N LEU A 104 7.28 -1.69 14.08
CA LEU A 104 7.38 -0.28 14.47
C LEU A 104 6.36 0.09 15.58
N GLY A 105 5.17 -0.53 15.55
CA GLY A 105 4.13 -0.36 16.56
C GLY A 105 4.39 -1.03 17.91
N LEU A 106 5.45 -1.85 18.05
CA LEU A 106 5.82 -2.47 19.33
C LEU A 106 6.57 -1.52 20.28
N GLN A 107 6.96 -0.34 19.82
CA GLN A 107 7.70 0.61 20.65
C GLN A 107 6.79 1.28 21.69
N PRO A 108 7.27 1.47 22.94
CA PRO A 108 6.53 2.21 23.96
C PRO A 108 6.17 3.62 23.46
N GLY A 109 4.90 4.02 23.62
CA GLY A 109 4.42 5.33 23.18
C GLY A 109 3.98 5.39 21.71
N VAL A 110 3.99 4.28 20.98
CA VAL A 110 3.47 4.23 19.60
C VAL A 110 2.02 3.77 19.58
N VAL A 111 1.21 4.43 18.75
CA VAL A 111 -0.20 4.08 18.54
C VAL A 111 -0.30 2.69 17.91
N GLN A 112 -1.14 1.82 18.49
CA GLN A 112 -1.41 0.49 17.91
C GLN A 112 -2.19 0.62 16.61
N VAL A 113 -1.47 0.67 15.49
CA VAL A 113 -2.05 0.98 14.19
C VAL A 113 -3.14 -0.01 13.74
N PHE A 114 -3.04 -1.27 14.17
CA PHE A 114 -3.99 -2.34 13.78
C PHE A 114 -5.37 -2.22 14.42
N VAL A 115 -5.58 -1.30 15.37
CA VAL A 115 -6.93 -0.99 15.88
C VAL A 115 -7.65 0.04 15.01
N LEU A 116 -6.93 0.70 14.09
CA LEU A 116 -7.46 1.77 13.24
C LEU A 116 -8.04 1.20 11.95
N LEU A 117 -9.28 1.57 11.63
CA LEU A 117 -9.94 1.16 10.39
C LEU A 117 -9.15 1.57 9.14
N GLY A 118 -8.55 2.76 9.16
CA GLY A 118 -7.75 3.32 8.08
C GLY A 118 -6.54 2.45 7.75
N ALA A 119 -5.90 1.85 8.76
CA ALA A 119 -4.77 0.95 8.55
C ALA A 119 -5.20 -0.32 7.78
N TRP A 120 -6.37 -0.87 8.08
CA TRP A 120 -6.92 -2.00 7.34
C TRP A 120 -7.29 -1.63 5.91
N VAL A 121 -7.89 -0.47 5.68
CA VAL A 121 -8.19 0.04 4.33
C VAL A 121 -6.89 0.24 3.54
N TYR A 122 -5.87 0.80 4.18
CA TYR A 122 -4.54 0.99 3.61
C TYR A 122 -3.91 -0.35 3.16
N LEU A 123 -3.94 -1.38 4.01
CA LEU A 123 -3.45 -2.71 3.65
C LEU A 123 -4.29 -3.36 2.55
N LEU A 124 -5.61 -3.19 2.58
CA LEU A 124 -6.50 -3.68 1.52
C LEU A 124 -6.17 -3.03 0.17
N CYS A 125 -5.88 -1.73 0.13
CA CYS A 125 -5.44 -1.04 -1.07
C CYS A 125 -4.11 -1.59 -1.63
N ILE A 126 -3.18 -1.98 -0.77
CA ILE A 126 -1.92 -2.64 -1.19
C ILE A 126 -2.21 -4.02 -1.79
N LEU A 127 -3.15 -4.78 -1.23
CA LEU A 127 -3.58 -6.06 -1.77
C LEU A 127 -4.26 -5.92 -3.14
N LEU A 128 -5.14 -4.94 -3.28
CA LEU A 128 -5.98 -4.77 -4.46
C LEU A 128 -5.24 -4.20 -5.66
N GLY A 129 -4.23 -3.34 -5.47
CA GLY A 129 -3.49 -2.74 -6.59
C GLY A 129 -2.92 -3.74 -7.60
N PRO A 130 -2.11 -4.74 -7.21
CA PRO A 130 -1.60 -5.74 -8.16
C PRO A 130 -2.70 -6.62 -8.75
N ALA A 131 -3.79 -6.87 -8.01
CA ALA A 131 -4.95 -7.58 -8.55
C ALA A 131 -5.64 -6.80 -9.69
N LEU A 132 -5.79 -5.48 -9.53
CA LEU A 132 -6.29 -4.58 -10.56
C LEU A 132 -5.33 -4.50 -11.76
N ALA A 133 -4.02 -4.46 -11.52
CA ALA A 133 -3.02 -4.50 -12.58
C ALA A 133 -3.13 -5.79 -13.41
N GLY A 134 -3.30 -6.93 -12.75
CA GLY A 134 -3.52 -8.21 -13.41
C GLY A 134 -4.81 -8.26 -14.23
N LEU A 135 -5.90 -7.63 -13.77
CA LEU A 135 -7.16 -7.54 -14.51
C LEU A 135 -7.02 -6.75 -15.83
N ILE A 136 -6.19 -5.71 -15.83
CA ILE A 136 -5.97 -4.88 -17.02
C ILE A 136 -4.96 -5.54 -17.97
N GLY A 137 -3.93 -6.20 -17.43
CA GLY A 137 -2.89 -6.89 -18.20
C GLY A 137 -3.41 -8.01 -19.09
N THR A 138 -4.42 -8.77 -18.62
CA THR A 138 -5.05 -9.86 -19.38
C THR A 138 -5.87 -9.39 -20.59
N ARG A 139 -6.14 -8.08 -20.72
CA ARG A 139 -6.87 -7.51 -21.85
C ARG A 139 -5.97 -7.06 -23.00
N ARG A 140 -4.64 -7.19 -22.90
CA ARG A 140 -3.78 -6.93 -24.07
C ARG A 140 -3.94 -8.10 -25.06
N PRO A 141 -4.46 -7.87 -26.28
CA PRO A 141 -4.51 -8.90 -27.29
C PRO A 141 -3.08 -9.38 -27.58
N ALA A 142 -2.92 -10.69 -27.79
CA ALA A 142 -1.66 -11.25 -28.25
C ALA A 142 -1.21 -10.47 -29.51
N PRO A 143 0.10 -10.24 -29.70
CA PRO A 143 0.57 -9.73 -30.98
C PRO A 143 0.05 -10.68 -32.04
N VAL A 144 -0.71 -10.14 -32.99
CA VAL A 144 -1.10 -10.86 -34.20
C VAL A 144 0.22 -11.35 -34.78
N GLU A 145 0.44 -12.66 -34.78
CA GLU A 145 1.49 -13.26 -35.59
C GLU A 145 1.16 -12.84 -37.01
N ASP A 146 1.83 -11.78 -37.47
CA ASP A 146 1.74 -11.29 -38.82
C ASP A 146 2.28 -12.43 -39.66
N GLY A 147 1.36 -13.19 -40.27
CA GLY A 147 1.61 -14.35 -41.11
C GLY A 147 2.28 -13.95 -42.42
N ARG A 148 3.46 -13.35 -42.32
CA ARG A 148 4.48 -13.25 -43.34
C ARG A 148 5.61 -14.15 -42.83
N ASP A 149 5.87 -15.31 -43.43
CA ASP A 149 6.18 -15.41 -44.84
C ASP A 149 5.57 -16.67 -45.49
N SER A 150 4.74 -16.39 -46.48
CA SER A 150 4.59 -17.19 -47.70
C SER A 150 5.86 -17.06 -48.54
N SER A 151 6.60 -18.15 -48.79
CA SER A 151 7.03 -18.61 -50.14
C SER A 151 8.03 -19.76 -50.04
#